data_AF-A0A7C2T9J8-F1
#
_entry.id   AF-A0A7C2T9J8-F1
#
_cell.length_a   1.000
_cell.length_b   1.000
_cell.length_c   1.000
_cell.angle_alpha   90.00
_cell.angle_beta   90.00
_cell.angle_gamma   90.00
#
_symmetry.space_group_name_H-M   'P 1'
#
loop_
_entity.id
_entity.type
_entity.pdbx_description
1 polymer ?
#
loop_
_entity_poly.entity_id
_entity_poly.type
_entity_poly.pdbx_seq_one_letter_code
_entity_poly.pdbx_strand_id
1 'polypeptide(L)'
;MEDIAKKFFDKSINEKERAIFELGIALGFVYHQFLGLPFRRKNKKYIEKAVEEAILSQPFRIYANVKLKAKSKKEDTYSYDEISRDNIDVIIKVKYGKIIATGRLRFIKELNYPLMYIEKIE
;
A
#
# COMPACT_ATOMS: atom_id res chain seq x y z
N MET A 1 11.07 -4.05 18.82
CA MET A 1 12.30 -3.77 18.04
C MET A 1 12.67 -2.32 18.30
N GLU A 2 13.96 -2.02 18.46
CA GLU A 2 14.43 -0.67 18.77
C GLU A 2 14.33 0.25 17.54
N ASP A 3 13.78 1.46 17.69
CA ASP A 3 13.72 2.49 16.63
C ASP A 3 15.03 3.31 16.62
N ILE A 4 16.08 2.74 16.04
CA ILE A 4 17.38 3.42 15.89
C ILE A 4 17.29 4.67 15.01
N ALA A 5 16.26 4.76 14.15
CA ALA A 5 16.05 5.88 13.25
C ALA A 5 15.50 7.12 13.97
N LYS A 6 14.94 6.96 15.18
CA LYS A 6 14.35 8.04 15.98
C LYS A 6 15.27 9.26 16.13
N LYS A 7 16.58 9.05 16.24
CA LYS A 7 17.59 10.12 16.40
C LYS A 7 17.70 11.07 15.19
N PHE A 8 17.22 10.65 14.02
CA PHE A 8 17.26 11.44 12.79
C PHE A 8 16.01 12.30 12.57
N PHE A 9 14.94 12.05 13.33
CA PHE A 9 13.73 12.87 13.26
C PHE A 9 13.90 14.11 14.11
N ASP A 10 13.37 15.23 13.63
CA ASP A 10 13.35 16.47 14.41
C ASP A 10 12.61 16.24 15.74
N LYS A 11 13.11 16.84 16.83
CA LYS A 11 12.59 16.63 18.19
C LYS A 11 11.15 17.13 18.36
N SER A 12 10.68 18.02 17.48
CA SER A 12 9.30 18.52 17.48
C SER A 12 8.29 17.53 16.91
N ILE A 13 8.74 16.50 16.17
CA ILE A 13 7.86 15.52 15.54
C ILE A 13 7.21 14.64 16.61
N ASN A 14 5.87 14.65 16.63
CA ASN A 14 5.08 13.80 17.52
C ASN A 14 4.79 12.42 16.90
N GLU A 15 4.23 11.50 17.70
CA GLU A 15 3.92 10.14 17.26
C GLU A 15 2.94 10.10 16.08
N LYS A 16 1.98 11.03 16.03
CA LYS A 16 0.99 11.13 14.95
C LYS A 16 1.63 11.53 13.63
N GLU A 17 2.48 12.56 13.65
CA GLU A 17 3.23 12.99 12.47
C GLU A 17 4.15 11.88 11.96
N ARG A 18 4.84 11.18 12.87
CA ARG A 18 5.68 10.04 12.50
C ARG A 18 4.85 8.90 11.89
N ALA A 19 3.69 8.55 12.46
CA ALA A 19 2.80 7.53 11.91
C ALA A 19 2.30 7.90 10.50
N ILE A 20 1.92 9.17 10.27
CA ILE A 20 1.49 9.67 8.97
C ILE A 20 2.64 9.65 7.96
N PHE A 21 3.84 10.07 8.37
CA PHE A 21 5.03 10.06 7.52
C PHE A 21 5.36 8.65 7.04
N GLU A 22 5.41 7.69 7.96
CA GLU A 22 5.63 6.27 7.66
C GLU A 22 4.54 5.68 6.76
N LEU A 23 3.28 6.11 6.95
CA LEU A 23 2.17 5.72 6.08
C LEU A 23 2.32 6.26 4.66
N GLY A 24 2.79 7.50 4.51
CA GLY A 24 3.11 8.09 3.21
C GLY A 24 4.20 7.32 2.47
N ILE A 25 5.27 6.93 3.16
CA ILE A 25 6.31 6.05 2.61
C ILE A 25 5.70 4.73 2.12
N ALA A 26 4.81 4.12 2.92
CA ALA A 26 4.17 2.85 2.57
C ALA A 26 3.36 2.95 1.27
N LEU A 27 2.50 3.96 1.16
CA LEU A 27 1.63 4.15 0.00
C LEU A 27 2.45 4.47 -1.25
N GLY A 28 3.48 5.31 -1.12
CA GLY A 28 4.41 5.62 -2.20
C GLY A 28 5.18 4.38 -2.69
N PHE A 29 5.71 3.59 -1.76
CA PHE A 29 6.37 2.31 -2.08
C PHE A 29 5.45 1.39 -2.90
N VAL A 30 4.22 1.16 -2.44
CA VAL A 30 3.31 0.23 -3.13
C VAL A 30 3.01 0.71 -4.54
N TYR A 31 2.77 2.00 -4.71
CA TYR A 31 2.45 2.55 -6.03
C TYR A 31 3.63 2.49 -7.00
N HIS A 32 4.85 2.78 -6.56
CA HIS A 32 5.99 2.80 -7.48
C HIS A 32 6.63 1.43 -7.70
N GLN A 33 6.59 0.53 -6.72
CA GLN A 33 7.31 -0.75 -6.80
C GLN A 33 6.57 -1.82 -7.61
N PHE A 34 5.23 -1.79 -7.63
CA PHE A 34 4.43 -2.90 -8.18
C PHE A 34 3.67 -2.57 -9.47
N LEU A 35 3.61 -1.31 -9.89
CA LEU A 35 3.01 -0.98 -11.19
C LEU A 35 3.76 -1.70 -12.33
N GLY A 36 3.00 -2.26 -13.27
CA GLY A 36 3.52 -3.05 -14.38
C GLY A 36 3.76 -4.53 -14.05
N LEU A 37 3.62 -4.96 -12.80
CA LEU A 37 3.77 -6.37 -12.46
C LEU A 37 2.68 -7.22 -13.14
N PRO A 38 3.03 -8.23 -13.94
CA PRO A 38 2.06 -9.05 -14.65
C PRO A 38 1.38 -10.04 -13.69
N PHE A 39 0.08 -10.21 -13.86
CA PHE A 39 -0.70 -11.22 -13.16
C PHE A 39 -1.82 -11.75 -14.05
N ARG A 40 -2.30 -12.95 -13.70
CA ARG A 40 -3.47 -13.60 -14.29
C ARG A 40 -4.54 -13.73 -13.23
N ARG A 41 -5.79 -13.87 -13.67
CA ARG A 41 -6.91 -14.11 -12.76
C ARG A 41 -6.66 -15.27 -11.78
N LYS A 42 -6.10 -16.38 -12.29
CA LYS A 42 -5.79 -17.57 -11.50
C LYS A 42 -4.72 -17.38 -10.43
N ASN A 43 -3.73 -16.50 -10.63
CA ASN A 43 -2.64 -16.27 -9.67
C ASN A 43 -2.78 -14.95 -8.89
N LYS A 44 -3.81 -14.15 -9.17
CA LYS A 44 -4.08 -12.85 -8.56
C LYS A 44 -3.94 -12.86 -7.03
N LYS A 45 -4.49 -13.86 -6.35
CA LYS A 45 -4.45 -13.97 -4.87
C LYS A 45 -3.01 -14.13 -4.34
N TYR A 46 -2.16 -14.83 -5.07
CA TYR A 46 -0.75 -14.99 -4.68
C TYR A 46 0.01 -13.68 -4.84
N ILE A 47 -0.28 -12.92 -5.90
CA ILE A 47 0.31 -11.59 -6.10
C ILE A 47 -0.17 -10.61 -5.04
N GLU A 48 -1.48 -10.54 -4.77
CA GLU A 48 -2.04 -9.74 -3.67
C GLU A 48 -1.32 -10.06 -2.36
N LYS A 49 -1.16 -11.34 -2.02
CA LYS A 49 -0.49 -11.78 -0.79
C LYS A 49 1.01 -11.43 -0.78
N ALA A 50 1.72 -11.62 -1.88
CA ALA A 50 3.14 -11.27 -1.97
C ALA A 50 3.37 -9.77 -1.74
N VAL A 51 2.50 -8.92 -2.30
CA VAL A 51 2.55 -7.46 -2.09
C VAL A 51 2.24 -7.13 -0.62
N GLU A 52 1.23 -7.76 -0.02
CA GLU A 52 0.91 -7.58 1.41
C GLU A 52 2.10 -7.91 2.31
N GLU A 53 2.77 -9.04 2.09
CA GLU A 53 3.96 -9.44 2.88
C GLU A 53 5.16 -8.51 2.65
N ALA A 54 5.37 -8.03 1.42
CA ALA A 54 6.40 -7.05 1.12
C ALA A 54 6.15 -5.70 1.82
N ILE A 55 4.89 -5.29 1.97
CA ILE A 55 4.53 -4.12 2.79
C ILE A 55 4.84 -4.44 4.26
N LEU A 56 4.31 -5.54 4.81
CA LEU A 56 4.44 -5.89 6.23
C LEU A 56 5.88 -6.07 6.71
N SER A 57 6.81 -6.34 5.79
CA SER A 57 8.24 -6.44 6.07
C SER A 57 8.90 -5.09 6.39
N GLN A 58 8.24 -3.96 6.13
CA GLN A 58 8.75 -2.61 6.42
C GLN A 58 8.50 -2.19 7.87
N PRO A 59 9.27 -1.22 8.40
CA PRO A 59 9.08 -0.70 9.75
C PRO A 59 7.63 -0.23 10.02
N PHE A 60 7.16 -0.51 11.23
CA PHE A 60 5.88 -0.02 11.78
C PHE A 60 4.60 -0.45 11.05
N ARG A 61 4.70 -1.31 10.02
CA ARG A 61 3.53 -1.86 9.33
C ARG A 61 2.90 -2.93 10.22
N ILE A 62 1.60 -2.80 10.47
CA ILE A 62 0.85 -3.77 11.29
C ILE A 62 -0.28 -4.45 10.52
N TYR A 63 -0.66 -3.89 9.37
CA TYR A 63 -1.69 -4.46 8.51
C TYR A 63 -1.48 -3.97 7.08
N ALA A 64 -1.67 -4.86 6.12
CA ALA A 64 -1.78 -4.54 4.71
C ALA A 64 -2.92 -5.39 4.11
N ASN A 65 -3.72 -4.78 3.26
CA ASN A 65 -4.62 -5.51 2.39
C ASN A 65 -4.53 -4.97 0.97
N VAL A 66 -4.33 -5.86 0.01
CA VAL A 66 -4.21 -5.53 -1.40
C VAL A 66 -5.30 -6.25 -2.19
N LYS A 67 -5.98 -5.50 -3.04
CA LYS A 67 -6.97 -6.02 -3.98
C LYS A 67 -6.64 -5.55 -5.38
N LEU A 68 -6.53 -6.52 -6.28
CA LEU A 68 -6.37 -6.30 -7.70
C LEU A 68 -7.68 -6.58 -8.43
N LYS A 69 -7.99 -5.80 -9.45
CA LYS A 69 -9.10 -6.04 -10.37
C LYS A 69 -8.54 -6.58 -11.68
N ALA A 70 -8.81 -7.86 -11.97
CA ALA A 70 -8.50 -8.43 -13.27
C ALA A 70 -9.42 -7.80 -14.33
N LYS A 71 -8.83 -7.25 -15.39
CA LYS A 71 -9.54 -6.63 -16.51
C LYS A 71 -9.79 -7.67 -17.60
N SER A 72 -8.79 -8.51 -17.89
CA SER A 72 -8.94 -9.56 -18.90
C SER A 72 -9.97 -10.60 -18.46
N LYS A 73 -10.84 -10.96 -19.41
CA LYS A 73 -11.84 -12.04 -19.27
C LYS A 73 -11.40 -13.34 -19.93
N LYS A 74 -10.36 -13.29 -20.77
CA LYS A 74 -9.83 -14.44 -21.50
C LYS A 74 -8.71 -15.10 -20.70
N GLU A 75 -8.54 -16.41 -20.85
CA GLU A 75 -7.49 -17.19 -20.20
C GLU A 75 -6.60 -17.92 -21.23
N ASP A 76 -6.28 -17.25 -22.35
CA ASP A 76 -5.31 -17.77 -23.32
C ASP A 76 -3.85 -17.48 -22.92
N THR A 77 -2.90 -17.99 -23.70
CA THR A 77 -1.46 -17.85 -23.44
C THR A 77 -0.99 -16.39 -23.35
N TYR A 78 -1.63 -15.46 -24.06
CA TYR A 78 -1.23 -14.06 -24.09
C TYR A 78 -2.09 -13.17 -23.18
N SER A 79 -3.15 -13.72 -22.59
CA SER A 79 -4.05 -13.02 -21.68
C SER A 79 -3.48 -12.95 -20.27
N TYR A 80 -2.90 -11.80 -19.95
CA TYR A 80 -2.55 -11.37 -18.60
C TYR A 80 -2.91 -9.89 -18.42
N ASP A 81 -3.06 -9.48 -17.17
CA ASP A 81 -3.21 -8.08 -16.79
C ASP A 81 -1.90 -7.60 -16.13
N GLU A 82 -1.71 -6.30 -16.08
CA GLU A 82 -0.66 -5.67 -15.29
C GLU A 82 -1.29 -4.89 -14.13
N ILE A 83 -0.61 -4.84 -12.99
CA ILE A 83 -1.00 -3.93 -11.91
C ILE A 83 -0.90 -2.50 -12.47
N SER A 84 -2.02 -1.78 -12.43
CA SER A 84 -2.21 -0.47 -13.02
C SER A 84 -2.94 0.46 -12.05
N ARG A 85 -2.88 1.76 -12.34
CA ARG A 85 -3.39 2.84 -11.47
C ARG A 85 -4.87 2.70 -11.11
N ASP A 86 -5.65 2.08 -11.99
CA ASP A 86 -7.10 1.93 -11.89
C ASP A 86 -7.56 0.55 -11.40
N ASN A 87 -6.63 -0.41 -11.25
CA ASN A 87 -6.96 -1.77 -10.84
C ASN A 87 -6.43 -2.20 -9.48
N ILE A 88 -5.65 -1.36 -8.81
CA ILE A 88 -5.14 -1.59 -7.46
C ILE A 88 -5.97 -0.83 -6.41
N ASP A 89 -6.32 -1.52 -5.32
CA ASP A 89 -6.96 -0.97 -4.12
C ASP A 89 -6.22 -1.51 -2.89
N VAL A 90 -5.73 -0.61 -2.04
CA VAL A 90 -4.83 -0.96 -0.94
C VAL A 90 -5.26 -0.27 0.35
N ILE A 91 -5.19 -1.02 1.44
CA ILE A 91 -5.29 -0.54 2.82
C ILE A 91 -3.99 -0.82 3.51
N ILE A 92 -3.42 0.17 4.17
CA ILE A 92 -2.23 -0.01 5.02
C ILE A 92 -2.52 0.59 6.38
N LYS A 93 -2.14 -0.11 7.45
CA LYS A 93 -2.09 0.47 8.79
C LYS A 93 -0.66 0.51 9.29
N VAL A 94 -0.28 1.69 9.75
CA VAL A 94 0.98 1.97 10.42
C VAL A 94 0.69 2.22 11.88
N LYS A 95 1.52 1.64 12.77
CA LYS A 95 1.49 1.94 14.20
C LYS A 95 2.83 2.51 14.65
N TYR A 96 2.82 3.74 15.13
CA TYR A 96 3.97 4.35 15.78
C TYR A 96 3.59 4.79 17.20
N GLY A 97 4.25 4.23 18.21
CA GLY A 97 3.87 4.42 19.61
C GLY A 97 2.43 3.96 19.86
N LYS A 98 1.58 4.88 20.31
CA LYS A 98 0.14 4.62 20.54
C LYS A 98 -0.73 4.91 19.32
N ILE A 99 -0.22 5.65 18.34
CA ILE A 99 -1.00 6.11 17.18
C ILE A 99 -1.06 5.04 16.09
N ILE A 100 -2.25 4.83 15.55
CA ILE A 100 -2.48 4.01 14.36
C ILE A 100 -3.01 4.91 13.24
N ALA A 101 -2.26 4.99 12.14
CA ALA A 101 -2.68 5.68 10.93
C ALA A 101 -3.10 4.64 9.88
N THR A 102 -4.32 4.75 9.38
CA THR A 102 -4.85 3.93 8.27
C THR A 102 -4.84 4.75 6.99
N GLY A 103 -4.17 4.25 5.95
CA GLY A 103 -4.12 4.87 4.64
C GLY A 103 -4.77 4.02 3.56
N ARG A 104 -5.20 4.71 2.51
CA ARG A 104 -5.82 4.12 1.32
C ARG A 104 -5.08 4.55 0.07
N LEU A 105 -4.97 3.62 -0.87
CA LEU A 105 -4.62 3.88 -2.26
C LEU A 105 -5.72 3.23 -3.11
N ARG A 106 -6.49 4.03 -3.84
CA ARG A 106 -7.49 3.52 -4.78
C ARG A 106 -7.80 4.54 -5.88
N PHE A 107 -8.28 4.05 -7.00
CA PHE A 107 -8.74 4.91 -8.09
C PHE A 107 -10.06 5.59 -7.75
N ILE A 108 -10.08 6.91 -7.80
CA ILE A 108 -11.25 7.77 -7.61
C ILE A 108 -11.73 8.21 -8.99
N LYS A 109 -12.93 7.75 -9.39
CA LYS A 109 -13.44 7.97 -10.75
C LYS A 109 -13.69 9.45 -11.02
N GLU A 110 -14.20 10.16 -10.02
CA GLU A 110 -14.53 11.58 -10.05
C GLU A 110 -13.29 12.45 -10.29
N LEU A 111 -12.11 11.99 -9.88
CA LEU A 111 -10.83 12.66 -10.07
C LEU A 111 -10.02 12.10 -11.23
N ASN A 112 -10.46 10.97 -11.82
CA ASN A 112 -9.67 10.17 -12.77
C ASN A 112 -8.24 9.90 -12.26
N TYR A 113 -8.10 9.59 -10.95
CA TYR A 113 -6.80 9.58 -10.27
C TYR A 113 -6.68 8.49 -9.20
N PRO A 114 -5.53 7.79 -9.09
CA PRO A 114 -5.22 6.89 -7.99
C PRO A 114 -4.86 7.70 -6.74
N LEU A 115 -5.86 8.02 -5.92
CA LEU A 115 -5.66 8.87 -4.75
C LEU A 115 -5.07 8.06 -3.59
N MET A 116 -4.00 8.60 -3.02
CA MET A 116 -3.48 8.23 -1.71
C MET A 116 -4.04 9.18 -0.66
N TYR A 117 -4.63 8.67 0.41
CA TYR A 117 -5.14 9.51 1.47
C TYR A 117 -5.13 8.79 2.82
N ILE A 118 -5.16 9.58 3.89
CA ILE A 118 -5.33 9.09 5.26
C ILE A 118 -6.83 8.85 5.47
N GLU A 119 -7.22 7.60 5.70
CA GLU A 119 -8.61 7.23 5.94
C GLU A 119 -9.02 7.44 7.40
N LYS A 120 -8.13 7.12 8.34
CA LYS A 120 -8.41 7.24 9.78
C LYS A 120 -7.12 7.38 10.59
N ILE A 121 -7.18 8.09 11.70
CA ILE A 121 -6.15 8.12 12.74
C ILE A 121 -6.81 7.74 14.06
N GLU A 122 -6.17 6.84 14.81
CA GLU A 122 -6.60 6.31 16.11
C GLU A 122 -5.48 6.48 17.15
#